data_AF-A0A5M9HVL8-F1
#
_entry.id   AF-A0A5M9HVL8-F1
#
_cell.length_a   1.000
_cell.length_b   1.000
_cell.length_c   1.000
_cell.angle_alpha   90.00
_cell.angle_beta   90.00
_cell.angle_gamma   90.00
#
_symmetry.space_group_name_H-M   'P 1'
#
loop_
_entity.id
_entity.type
_entity.pdbx_description
1 polymer ?
#
loop_
_entity_poly.entity_id
_entity_poly.type
_entity_poly.pdbx_seq_one_letter_code
_entity_poly.pdbx_strand_id
1 'polypeptide(L)'
;MKYTKEQIAIALQMLGATGFPRKVIEILGYPSNPMLYHWRKKYPELYNSPQVKHWKQASSEFKLEIIQRCFIDGENVKSVSEEIGYTPSSIYGWYRRYRKKGIFPSMKKSDKHTVTPNAANAENIDDLKAQMLEMQMEIDILKETINV
;
A
#
# COMPACT_ATOMS: atom_id res chain seq x y z
N MET A 1 -32.56 15.65 -19.23
CA MET A 1 -32.08 16.70 -18.31
C MET A 1 -30.73 17.21 -18.81
N LYS A 2 -30.55 18.53 -18.94
CA LYS A 2 -29.25 19.15 -19.19
C LYS A 2 -28.72 19.65 -17.84
N TYR A 3 -27.56 19.15 -17.41
CA TYR A 3 -26.88 19.65 -16.22
C TYR A 3 -26.21 20.99 -16.52
N THR A 4 -26.21 21.90 -15.55
CA THR A 4 -25.57 23.22 -15.70
C THR A 4 -24.04 23.10 -15.66
N LYS A 5 -23.34 24.11 -16.18
CA LYS A 5 -21.86 24.15 -16.14
C LYS A 5 -21.34 24.11 -14.70
N GLU A 6 -22.06 24.72 -13.76
CA GLU A 6 -21.76 24.70 -12.33
C GLU A 6 -21.90 23.30 -11.74
N GLN A 7 -22.99 22.58 -12.04
CA GLN A 7 -23.19 21.20 -11.60
C GLN A 7 -22.10 20.27 -12.12
N ILE A 8 -21.66 20.47 -13.37
CA ILE A 8 -20.56 19.72 -13.98
C ILE A 8 -19.24 20.03 -13.26
N ALA A 9 -18.96 21.31 -13.00
CA ALA A 9 -17.74 21.72 -12.30
C ALA A 9 -17.67 21.15 -10.88
N ILE A 10 -18.75 21.22 -10.11
CA ILE A 10 -18.82 20.67 -8.74
C ILE A 10 -18.55 19.16 -8.77
N ALA A 11 -19.18 18.41 -9.69
CA ALA A 11 -18.99 16.97 -9.81
C ALA A 11 -17.55 16.60 -10.17
N LEU A 12 -16.90 17.35 -11.07
CA LEU A 12 -15.50 17.11 -11.49
C LEU A 12 -14.49 17.51 -10.42
N GLN A 13 -14.72 18.61 -9.69
CA GLN A 13 -13.89 19.00 -8.55
C GLN A 13 -13.99 17.98 -7.41
N MET A 14 -15.20 17.50 -7.10
CA MET A 14 -15.40 16.45 -6.10
C MET A 14 -14.78 15.13 -6.54
N LEU A 15 -14.82 14.79 -7.82
CA LEU A 15 -14.10 13.63 -8.36
C LEU A 15 -12.59 13.78 -8.17
N GLY A 16 -12.05 14.98 -8.41
CA GLY A 16 -10.64 15.30 -8.18
C GLY A 16 -10.21 15.16 -6.71
N ALA A 17 -11.05 15.64 -5.79
CA ALA A 17 -10.79 15.56 -4.35
C ALA A 17 -10.92 14.15 -3.78
N THR A 18 -11.94 13.40 -4.21
CA THR A 18 -12.21 12.06 -3.67
C THR A 18 -11.46 10.94 -4.39
N GLY A 19 -11.14 11.11 -5.67
CA GLY A 19 -10.57 10.05 -6.53
C GLY A 19 -11.53 8.91 -6.86
N PHE A 20 -12.74 8.87 -6.29
CA PHE A 20 -13.67 7.75 -6.40
C PHE A 20 -15.02 8.21 -7.00
N PRO A 21 -15.33 7.87 -8.27
CA PRO A 21 -16.60 8.20 -8.92
C PRO A 21 -17.85 7.83 -8.11
N ARG A 22 -17.83 6.68 -7.42
CA ARG A 22 -18.97 6.21 -6.62
C ARG A 22 -19.34 7.18 -5.49
N LYS A 23 -18.35 7.75 -4.80
CA LYS A 23 -18.59 8.72 -3.72
C LYS A 23 -19.24 10.01 -4.24
N VAL A 24 -18.85 10.45 -5.44
CA VAL A 24 -19.46 11.63 -6.10
C VAL A 24 -20.95 11.41 -6.33
N ILE A 25 -21.32 10.23 -6.82
CA ILE A 25 -22.72 9.86 -7.09
C ILE A 25 -23.53 9.72 -5.80
N GLU A 26 -22.93 9.12 -4.76
CA GLU A 26 -23.58 8.96 -3.45
C GLU A 26 -23.85 10.31 -2.78
N ILE A 27 -22.92 11.26 -2.85
CA ILE A 27 -23.03 12.57 -2.21
C ILE A 27 -23.95 13.51 -3.00
N LEU A 28 -23.78 13.59 -4.31
CA LEU A 28 -24.52 14.54 -5.14
C LEU A 28 -25.85 13.98 -5.67
N GLY A 29 -26.02 12.65 -5.70
CA GLY A 29 -27.15 11.98 -6.36
C GLY A 29 -27.08 12.02 -7.89
N TYR A 30 -26.05 12.65 -8.46
CA TYR A 30 -25.80 12.80 -9.88
C TYR A 30 -24.28 13.02 -10.11
N PRO A 31 -23.79 12.97 -11.36
CA PRO A 31 -24.40 12.37 -12.54
C PRO A 31 -24.30 10.84 -12.48
N SER A 32 -24.71 10.13 -13.53
CA SER A 32 -24.39 8.70 -13.63
C SER A 32 -22.88 8.48 -13.86
N ASN A 33 -22.38 7.30 -13.52
CA ASN A 33 -20.95 6.97 -13.67
C ASN A 33 -20.43 7.17 -15.12
N PRO A 34 -21.13 6.71 -16.18
CA PRO A 34 -20.71 6.97 -17.56
C PRO A 34 -20.66 8.47 -17.91
N MET A 35 -21.60 9.25 -17.37
CA MET A 35 -21.68 10.69 -17.61
C MET A 35 -20.52 11.43 -16.96
N LEU A 36 -20.09 11.00 -15.77
CA LEU A 36 -18.94 11.56 -15.06
C LEU A 36 -17.65 11.38 -15.87
N TYR A 37 -17.44 10.19 -16.46
CA TYR A 37 -16.32 9.94 -17.38
C TYR A 37 -16.41 10.77 -18.66
N HIS A 38 -17.62 10.92 -19.22
CA HIS A 38 -17.84 11.78 -20.38
C HIS A 38 -17.45 13.24 -20.09
N TRP A 39 -17.88 13.80 -18.95
CA TRP A 39 -17.53 15.16 -18.54
C TRP A 39 -16.04 15.33 -18.28
N ARG A 40 -15.39 14.34 -17.65
CA ARG A 40 -13.94 14.36 -17.46
C ARG A 40 -13.17 14.49 -18.78
N LYS A 41 -13.65 13.83 -19.85
CA LYS A 41 -13.06 13.93 -21.19
C LYS A 41 -13.39 15.25 -21.88
N LYS A 42 -14.60 15.78 -21.66
CA LYS A 42 -15.12 16.97 -22.35
C LYS A 42 -14.65 18.29 -21.74
N TYR A 43 -14.41 18.33 -20.43
CA TYR A 43 -14.03 19.51 -19.67
C TYR A 43 -12.80 19.24 -18.80
N PRO A 44 -11.64 18.92 -19.41
CA PRO A 44 -10.41 18.63 -18.66
C PRO A 44 -9.96 19.81 -17.78
N GLU A 45 -10.29 21.04 -18.16
CA GLU A 45 -9.98 22.27 -17.41
C GLU A 45 -10.72 22.39 -16.08
N LEU A 46 -11.85 21.70 -15.93
CA LEU A 46 -12.64 21.68 -14.68
C LEU A 46 -12.26 20.51 -13.76
N TYR A 47 -11.39 19.62 -14.25
CA TYR A 47 -10.97 18.41 -13.53
C TYR A 47 -9.54 18.57 -13.03
N ASN A 48 -9.42 18.91 -11.75
CA ASN A 48 -8.15 18.77 -11.05
C ASN A 48 -7.94 17.28 -10.80
N SER A 49 -7.14 16.62 -11.65
CA SER A 49 -6.78 15.24 -11.41
C SER A 49 -6.21 15.13 -10.00
N PRO A 50 -6.65 14.17 -9.18
CA PRO A 50 -5.89 13.83 -7.99
C PRO A 50 -4.47 13.61 -8.50
N GLN A 51 -3.49 14.24 -7.85
CA GLN A 51 -2.09 13.88 -8.08
C GLN A 51 -1.92 12.46 -7.55
N VAL A 52 -2.41 11.48 -8.31
CA VAL A 52 -2.08 10.09 -8.12
C VAL A 52 -0.60 10.07 -8.42
N LYS A 53 0.21 10.13 -7.37
CA LYS A 53 1.65 9.91 -7.46
C LYS A 53 1.79 8.55 -8.14
N HIS A 54 2.06 8.56 -9.44
CA HIS A 54 2.43 7.35 -10.15
C HIS A 54 3.78 6.97 -9.55
N TRP A 55 3.75 6.08 -8.55
CA TRP A 55 4.95 5.54 -7.94
C TRP A 55 5.75 4.93 -9.08
N LYS A 56 6.92 5.50 -9.37
CA LYS A 56 7.83 4.95 -10.39
C LYS A 56 8.05 3.49 -10.04
N GLN A 57 8.05 2.61 -11.03
CA GLN A 57 8.24 1.19 -10.75
C GLN A 57 9.70 1.00 -10.33
N ALA A 58 9.96 0.75 -9.05
CA ALA A 58 11.30 0.47 -8.55
C ALA A 58 11.93 -0.73 -9.29
N SER A 59 13.21 -0.62 -9.64
CA SER A 59 13.98 -1.73 -10.25
C SER A 59 14.12 -2.89 -9.27
N SER A 60 14.45 -4.09 -9.78
CA SER A 60 14.63 -5.27 -8.93
C SER A 60 15.83 -5.15 -8.01
N GLU A 61 16.94 -4.57 -8.48
CA GLU A 61 18.16 -4.34 -7.70
C GLU A 61 17.90 -3.38 -6.55
N PHE A 62 17.22 -2.26 -6.83
CA PHE A 62 16.84 -1.29 -5.81
C PHE A 62 15.97 -1.93 -4.72
N LYS A 63 14.99 -2.75 -5.09
CA LYS A 63 14.15 -3.46 -4.11
C LYS A 63 14.96 -4.38 -3.20
N LEU A 64 15.96 -5.07 -3.76
CA LEU A 64 16.83 -5.98 -2.99
C LEU A 64 17.68 -5.20 -1.99
N GLU A 65 18.28 -4.09 -2.41
CA GLU A 65 19.07 -3.21 -1.56
C GLU A 65 18.24 -2.67 -0.38
N ILE A 66 17.02 -2.18 -0.65
CA ILE A 66 16.14 -1.66 0.40
C ILE A 66 15.72 -2.77 1.39
N ILE A 67 15.47 -3.98 0.88
CA ILE A 67 15.16 -5.11 1.76
C ILE A 67 16.38 -5.49 2.61
N GLN A 68 17.58 -5.51 2.04
CA GLN A 68 18.82 -5.79 2.75
C GLN A 68 19.02 -4.80 3.91
N ARG A 69 18.94 -3.49 3.63
CA ARG A 69 19.05 -2.42 4.63
C ARG A 69 18.06 -2.60 5.78
N CYS A 70 16.79 -2.84 5.46
CA CYS A 70 15.74 -2.93 6.48
C CYS A 70 15.78 -4.22 7.32
N PHE A 71 15.97 -5.38 6.66
CA PHE A 71 15.70 -6.67 7.30
C PHE A 71 16.94 -7.48 7.65
N ILE A 72 18.11 -7.10 7.11
CA ILE A 72 19.38 -7.75 7.44
C ILE A 72 20.27 -6.78 8.21
N ASP A 73 20.40 -5.53 7.73
CA ASP A 73 21.23 -4.53 8.41
C ASP A 73 20.48 -3.87 9.58
N GLY A 74 19.15 -4.04 9.65
CA GLY A 74 18.32 -3.64 10.79
C GLY A 74 17.89 -2.18 10.79
N GLU A 75 17.99 -1.48 9.65
CA GLU A 75 17.52 -0.10 9.53
C GLU A 75 16.01 0.01 9.71
N ASN A 76 15.56 1.14 10.28
CA ASN A 76 14.15 1.37 10.52
C ASN A 76 13.39 1.59 9.19
N VAL A 77 12.41 0.74 8.91
CA VAL A 77 11.61 0.76 7.67
C VAL A 77 10.95 2.12 7.42
N LYS A 78 10.47 2.80 8.47
CA LYS A 78 9.84 4.12 8.32
C LYS A 78 10.85 5.16 7.83
N SER A 79 12.02 5.22 8.46
CA SER A 79 13.11 6.12 8.05
C SER A 79 13.54 5.86 6.60
N VAL A 80 13.78 4.60 6.25
CA VAL A 80 14.17 4.22 4.89
C VAL A 80 13.08 4.60 3.90
N SER A 81 11.81 4.36 4.22
CA SER A 81 10.67 4.68 3.35
C SER A 81 10.56 6.18 3.04
N GLU A 82 10.79 7.02 4.04
CA GLU A 82 10.78 8.48 3.92
C GLU A 82 11.95 8.96 3.03
N GLU A 83 13.14 8.37 3.19
CA GLU A 83 14.33 8.65 2.37
C GLU A 83 14.11 8.33 0.88
N ILE A 84 13.56 7.14 0.59
CA ILE A 84 13.40 6.67 -0.80
C ILE A 84 12.10 7.15 -1.46
N GLY A 85 11.23 7.81 -0.69
CA GLY A 85 9.93 8.25 -1.16
C GLY A 85 8.99 7.11 -1.52
N TYR A 86 9.04 5.99 -0.78
CA TYR A 86 8.09 4.87 -0.84
C TYR A 86 7.29 4.77 0.46
N THR A 87 6.17 4.06 0.42
CA THR A 87 5.48 3.69 1.66
C THR A 87 6.16 2.52 2.37
N PRO A 88 6.16 2.46 3.72
CA PRO A 88 6.52 1.26 4.47
C PRO A 88 5.78 0.02 3.94
N SER A 89 4.49 0.18 3.65
CA SER A 89 3.65 -0.87 3.03
C SER A 89 4.23 -1.42 1.72
N SER A 90 4.84 -0.58 0.87
CA SER A 90 5.49 -1.01 -0.37
C SER A 90 6.72 -1.88 -0.11
N ILE A 91 7.55 -1.48 0.86
CA ILE A 91 8.76 -2.20 1.27
C ILE A 91 8.40 -3.59 1.81
N TYR A 92 7.42 -3.65 2.73
CA TYR A 92 6.87 -4.92 3.24
C TYR A 92 6.30 -5.81 2.13
N GLY A 93 5.65 -5.20 1.14
CA GLY A 93 5.14 -5.90 -0.04
C GLY A 93 6.26 -6.48 -0.92
N TRP A 94 7.42 -5.82 -1.03
CA TRP A 94 8.58 -6.38 -1.71
C TRP A 94 9.18 -7.52 -0.89
N TYR A 95 9.45 -7.33 0.39
CA TYR A 95 10.00 -8.37 1.25
C TYR A 95 9.20 -9.68 1.19
N ARG A 96 7.87 -9.61 1.37
CA ARG A 96 6.99 -10.79 1.26
C ARG A 96 7.07 -11.49 -0.10
N ARG A 97 7.16 -10.71 -1.19
CA ARG A 97 7.27 -11.27 -2.56
C ARG A 97 8.61 -11.95 -2.79
N TYR A 98 9.71 -11.36 -2.35
CA TYR A 98 11.04 -11.92 -2.53
C TYR A 98 11.30 -13.11 -1.59
N ARG A 99 10.72 -13.08 -0.38
CA ARG A 99 10.67 -14.25 0.51
C ARG A 99 9.93 -15.44 -0.13
N LYS A 100 8.75 -15.21 -0.74
CA LYS A 100 8.02 -16.28 -1.47
C LYS A 100 8.81 -16.87 -2.63
N LYS A 101 9.72 -16.11 -3.24
CA LYS A 101 10.61 -16.56 -4.31
C LYS A 101 11.88 -17.26 -3.82
N GLY A 102 12.09 -17.36 -2.50
CA GLY A 102 13.29 -17.97 -1.90
C GLY A 102 14.54 -17.10 -1.97
N ILE A 103 14.41 -15.81 -2.31
CA ILE A 103 15.55 -14.87 -2.40
C ILE A 103 15.99 -14.40 -1.01
N PHE A 104 15.05 -14.33 -0.06
CA PHE A 104 15.33 -14.02 1.35
C PHE A 104 14.87 -15.17 2.25
N PRO A 105 15.41 -15.27 3.48
CA PRO A 105 15.07 -16.34 4.42
C PRO A 105 13.56 -16.53 4.57
N SER A 106 13.10 -17.75 4.35
CA SER A 106 11.69 -18.10 4.51
C SER A 106 11.41 -18.43 5.96
N MET A 107 10.65 -17.58 6.63
CA MET A 107 10.07 -17.93 7.92
C MET A 107 8.97 -18.96 7.67
N LYS A 108 9.17 -20.22 8.03
CA LYS A 108 8.10 -21.22 7.88
C LYS A 108 7.00 -20.89 8.88
N LYS A 109 5.73 -20.99 8.47
CA LYS A 109 4.64 -21.09 9.43
C LYS A 109 4.59 -22.57 9.82
N SER A 110 4.92 -22.90 11.06
CA SER A 110 4.62 -24.22 11.59
C SER A 110 3.10 -24.33 11.74
N ASP A 111 2.53 -25.32 11.07
CA ASP A 111 1.17 -25.77 11.36
C ASP A 111 1.09 -26.19 12.82
N LYS A 112 -0.04 -25.86 13.44
CA LYS A 112 -0.29 -26.07 14.88
C LYS A 112 -0.05 -27.52 15.30
N HIS A 113 0.77 -27.67 16.33
CA HIS A 113 0.88 -28.77 17.30
C HIS A 113 1.30 -30.16 16.82
N THR A 114 2.57 -30.50 17.08
CA THR A 114 2.88 -31.76 17.78
C THR A 114 4.08 -31.50 18.70
N VAL A 115 3.85 -31.62 20.01
CA VAL A 115 4.85 -31.38 21.05
C VAL A 115 5.64 -32.67 21.24
N THR A 116 6.94 -32.64 20.96
CA THR A 116 7.90 -33.65 21.45
C THR A 116 9.07 -32.90 22.08
N PRO A 117 9.39 -33.12 23.35
CA PRO A 117 10.41 -32.35 24.05
C PRO A 117 11.82 -32.93 23.78
N ASN A 118 12.81 -32.03 23.79
CA ASN A 118 14.25 -32.25 23.73
C ASN A 118 14.92 -32.21 22.34
N ALA A 119 15.08 -30.97 21.86
CA ALA A 119 16.19 -30.43 21.04
C ALA A 119 15.90 -28.98 20.53
N ALA A 120 14.70 -28.45 20.83
CA ALA A 120 14.04 -27.37 20.10
C ALA A 120 14.22 -25.94 20.65
N ASN A 121 15.37 -25.58 21.24
CA ASN A 121 15.54 -24.23 21.80
C ASN A 121 16.05 -23.21 20.77
N ALA A 122 16.77 -23.64 19.71
CA ALA A 122 17.26 -22.75 18.66
C ALA A 122 16.21 -22.47 17.57
N GLU A 123 15.44 -23.49 17.17
CA GLU A 123 14.38 -23.35 16.14
C GLU A 123 13.26 -22.39 16.57
N ASN A 124 12.97 -22.34 17.88
CA ASN A 124 11.94 -21.47 18.43
C ASN A 124 12.31 -19.98 18.34
N ILE A 125 13.59 -19.63 18.43
CA ILE A 125 14.05 -18.23 18.44
C ILE A 125 13.81 -17.57 17.09
N ASP A 126 14.12 -18.26 15.99
CA ASP A 126 13.93 -17.70 14.65
C ASP A 126 12.45 -17.63 14.27
N ASP A 127 11.65 -18.59 14.73
CA ASP A 127 10.19 -18.56 14.60
C ASP A 127 9.55 -17.42 15.42
N LEU A 128 10.06 -17.14 16.61
CA LEU A 128 9.64 -16.00 17.44
C LEU A 128 10.00 -14.67 16.77
N LYS A 129 11.24 -14.52 16.29
CA LYS A 129 11.69 -13.33 15.55
C LYS A 129 10.81 -13.10 14.31
N ALA A 130 10.41 -14.17 13.64
CA ALA A 130 9.51 -14.11 12.50
C ALA A 130 8.12 -13.58 12.84
N GLN A 131 7.55 -14.09 13.93
CA GLN A 131 6.24 -13.64 14.39
C GLN A 131 6.28 -12.18 14.85
N MET A 132 7.33 -11.80 15.60
CA MET A 132 7.53 -10.40 15.99
C MET A 132 7.65 -9.48 14.77
N LEU A 133 8.37 -9.91 13.74
CA LEU A 133 8.50 -9.14 12.51
C LEU A 133 7.15 -8.96 11.82
N GLU A 134 6.38 -10.05 11.62
CA GLU A 134 5.07 -9.96 10.96
C GLU A 134 4.11 -9.06 11.76
N MET A 135 4.08 -9.17 13.09
CA MET A 135 3.28 -8.29 13.94
C MET A 135 3.71 -6.83 13.83
N GLN A 136 5.01 -6.57 13.78
CA GLN A 136 5.55 -5.21 13.60
C GLN A 136 5.11 -4.64 12.24
N MET A 137 5.16 -5.44 11.18
CA MET A 137 4.66 -5.06 9.85
C MET A 137 3.18 -4.68 9.88
N GLU A 138 2.34 -5.47 10.56
CA GLU A 138 0.91 -5.19 10.70
C GLU A 138 0.65 -3.87 11.44
N ILE A 139 1.34 -3.63 12.55
CA ILE A 139 1.23 -2.39 13.33
C ILE A 139 1.61 -1.19 12.47
N ASP A 140 2.71 -1.27 11.73
CA ASP A 140 3.21 -0.16 10.94
C ASP A 140 2.29 0.16 9.75
N ILE A 141 1.72 -0.87 9.11
CA ILE A 141 0.70 -0.70 8.07
C ILE A 141 -0.56 -0.03 8.64
N LEU A 142 -1.04 -0.47 9.80
CA LEU A 142 -2.22 0.11 10.44
C LEU A 142 -1.99 1.58 10.83
N LYS A 143 -0.81 1.90 11.40
CA LYS A 143 -0.44 3.28 11.73
C LYS A 143 -0.34 4.15 10.48
N GLU A 144 0.19 3.63 9.38
CA GLU A 144 0.26 4.33 8.10
C GLU A 144 -1.14 4.71 7.60
N THR A 145 -2.15 3.85 7.79
CA THR A 145 -3.53 4.15 7.37
C THR A 145 -4.26 5.17 8.26
N ILE A 146 -3.85 5.33 9.51
CA ILE A 146 -4.45 6.28 10.46
C ILE A 146 -3.85 7.68 10.30
N ASN A 147 -2.60 7.79 9.84
CA ASN A 147 -1.88 9.05 9.75
C ASN A 147 -2.16 9.84 8.44
N VAL A 148 -3.39 9.69 7.91
CA VAL A 148 -3.92 10.33 6.69
C VAL A 148 -4.73 11.57 7.05
#